data_AF-E6KKE9-F1
#
_entry.id   AF-E6KKE9-F1
#
_cell.length_a   1.000
_cell.length_b   1.000
_cell.length_c   1.000
_cell.angle_alpha   90.00
_cell.angle_beta   90.00
_cell.angle_gamma   90.00
#
_symmetry.space_group_name_H-M   'P 1'
#
loop_
_entity.id
_entity.type
_entity.pdbx_description
1 polymer ?
#
loop_
_entity_poly.entity_id
_entity_poly.type
_entity_poly.pdbx_seq_one_letter_code
_entity_poly.pdbx_strand_id
1 'polypeptide(L)' 'MAQIKDGWHKVHEEDVYVENGKVIRGVTKDSNNSEVTCYPYEYSEDHGCWINISGEVTLPSYRAGYKKGTMCMK' A
#
# COMPACT_ATOMS: atom_id res chain seq x y z
N MET A 1 1.83 -14.72 -16.79
CA MET A 1 1.36 -13.99 -15.59
C MET A 1 0.71 -12.71 -16.08
N ALA A 2 -0.49 -12.38 -15.62
CA ALA A 2 -1.15 -11.14 -16.03
C ALA A 2 -0.36 -9.94 -15.50
N GLN A 3 0.04 -9.03 -16.38
CA GLN A 3 0.71 -7.80 -16.00
C GLN A 3 -0.33 -6.91 -15.31
N ILE A 4 -0.06 -6.51 -14.06
CA ILE A 4 -0.93 -5.55 -13.37
C ILE A 4 -0.78 -4.22 -14.09
N LYS A 5 -1.90 -3.65 -14.54
CA LYS A 5 -1.90 -2.36 -15.22
C LYS A 5 -1.52 -1.26 -14.24
N ASP A 6 -0.74 -0.30 -14.71
CA ASP A 6 -0.45 0.89 -13.93
C ASP A 6 -1.73 1.72 -13.75
N GLY A 7 -1.83 2.39 -12.61
CA GLY A 7 -2.98 3.21 -12.24
C GLY A 7 -3.47 2.98 -10.82
N TRP A 8 -4.67 3.49 -10.54
CA TRP A 8 -5.34 3.33 -9.25
C TRP A 8 -6.07 1.99 -9.17
N HIS A 9 -5.85 1.28 -8.07
CA HIS A 9 -6.45 0.00 -7.72
C HIS A 9 -7.07 0.10 -6.33
N LYS A 10 -8.30 -0.37 -6.19
CA LYS A 10 -8.94 -0.46 -4.88
C LYS A 10 -8.46 -1.71 -4.14
N VAL A 11 -7.85 -1.52 -2.97
CA VAL A 11 -7.42 -2.59 -2.06
C VAL A 11 -8.19 -2.42 -0.76
N HIS A 12 -9.12 -3.33 -0.50
CA HIS A 12 -10.05 -3.20 0.63
C HIS A 12 -10.81 -1.87 0.58
N GLU A 13 -10.52 -0.95 1.51
CA GLU A 13 -11.16 0.36 1.63
C GLU A 13 -10.24 1.51 1.19
N GLU A 14 -9.05 1.18 0.66
CA GLU A 14 -8.01 2.14 0.29
C GLU A 14 -7.80 2.17 -1.22
N ASP A 15 -7.57 3.36 -1.77
CA ASP A 15 -7.20 3.54 -3.17
C ASP A 15 -5.68 3.55 -3.28
N VAL A 16 -5.13 2.62 -4.06
CA VAL A 16 -3.69 2.34 -4.13
C VAL A 16 -3.18 2.56 -5.56
N TYR A 17 -2.14 3.36 -5.70
CA TYR A 17 -1.50 3.62 -6.98
C TYR A 17 -0.38 2.61 -7.25
N VAL A 18 -0.49 1.93 -8.39
CA VAL A 18 0.48 0.94 -8.87
C VAL A 18 1.18 1.49 -10.10
N GLU A 19 2.50 1.37 -10.12
CA GLU A 19 3.35 1.71 -11.24
C GLU A 19 4.41 0.61 -11.43
N ASN A 20 4.61 0.13 -12.66
CA ASN A 20 5.48 -0.99 -13.00
C ASN A 20 5.19 -2.26 -12.16
N GLY A 21 3.91 -2.49 -11.83
CA GLY A 21 3.47 -3.61 -10.99
C GLY A 21 3.80 -3.48 -9.50
N LYS A 22 4.31 -2.32 -9.07
CA LYS A 22 4.66 -2.03 -7.67
C LYS A 22 3.78 -0.93 -7.08
N VAL A 23 3.51 -1.00 -5.79
CA VAL A 23 2.72 0.01 -5.08
C VAL A 23 3.61 1.20 -4.73
N ILE A 24 3.23 2.40 -5.17
CA ILE A 24 4.01 3.62 -4.94
C ILE A 24 3.41 4.47 -3.82
N ARG A 25 2.09 4.62 -3.81
CA ARG A 25 1.35 5.47 -2.85
C ARG A 25 -0.10 5.05 -2.79
N GLY A 26 -0.84 5.55 -1.81
CA GLY A 26 -2.28 5.45 -1.71
C GLY A 26 -2.93 6.79 -1.48
N VAL A 27 -4.26 6.77 -1.48
CA VAL A 27 -5.11 7.85 -0.99
C VAL A 27 -6.04 7.25 0.04
N THR A 28 -6.08 7.89 1.21
CA THR A 28 -7.03 7.57 2.27
C THR A 28 -7.79 8.83 2.66
N LYS A 29 -8.85 8.68 3.45
CA LYS A 29 -9.63 9.81 3.98
C LYS A 29 -9.17 10.13 5.39
N ASP A 30 -8.90 11.40 5.65
CA ASP A 30 -8.63 11.88 7.00
C ASP A 30 -9.94 11.98 7.83
N SER A 31 -9.82 12.44 9.08
CA SER A 31 -10.96 12.68 9.98
C SER A 31 -11.96 13.71 9.45
N ASN A 32 -11.57 14.53 8.47
CA ASN A 32 -12.42 15.54 7.82
C ASN A 32 -13.00 15.03 6.48
N ASN A 33 -12.88 13.74 6.17
CA ASN A 33 -13.21 13.15 4.86
C ASN A 33 -12.42 13.73 3.67
N SER A 34 -11.31 14.41 3.94
CA SER A 34 -10.42 14.93 2.90
C SER A 34 -9.50 13.82 2.40
N GLU A 35 -9.32 13.75 1.08
CA GLU A 35 -8.39 12.82 0.47
C GLU A 35 -6.95 13.24 0.79
N VAL A 36 -6.24 12.38 1.52
CA VAL A 36 -4.84 12.59 1.90
C VAL A 36 -3.97 11.51 1.26
N THR A 37 -2.78 11.89 0.82
CA THR A 37 -1.80 10.94 0.27
C THR A 37 -1.18 10.14 1.41
N CYS A 38 -1.14 8.82 1.26
CA CYS A 38 -0.49 7.89 2.17
C CYS A 38 0.49 6.99 1.41
N TYR A 39 1.35 6.27 2.13
CA TYR A 39 2.37 5.40 1.57
C TYR A 39 2.33 4.01 2.19
N PRO A 40 2.72 2.95 1.45
CA PRO A 40 2.76 1.60 1.99
C PRO A 40 3.93 1.44 2.97
N TYR A 41 3.64 0.83 4.12
CA TYR A 41 4.61 0.44 5.13
C TYR A 41 4.48 -1.04 5.47
N GLU A 42 5.59 -1.69 5.78
CA GLU A 42 5.65 -3.04 6.33
C GLU A 42 6.24 -2.99 7.75
N TYR A 43 5.67 -3.78 8.66
CA TYR A 43 6.20 -3.91 10.01
C TYR A 43 7.41 -4.85 10.01
N SER A 44 8.56 -4.35 10.43
CA SER A 44 9.76 -5.15 10.64
C SER A 44 9.86 -5.54 12.11
N GLU A 45 9.79 -6.86 12.38
CA GLU A 45 10.00 -7.39 13.73
C GLU A 45 11.45 -7.19 14.20
N ASP A 46 12.42 -7.24 13.28
CA ASP A 46 13.84 -7.04 13.57
C ASP A 46 14.13 -5.63 14.10
N HIS A 47 13.44 -4.63 13.55
CA HIS A 47 13.62 -3.22 13.92
C HIS A 47 12.54 -2.69 14.86
N GLY A 48 11.46 -3.45 15.11
CA GLY A 48 10.31 -3.03 15.90
C GLY A 48 9.60 -1.78 15.35
N CYS A 49 9.70 -1.53 14.04
CA CYS A 49 9.20 -0.31 13.42
C CYS A 49 8.57 -0.56 12.05
N TRP A 50 7.85 0.45 11.55
CA TRP A 50 7.24 0.44 10.22
C TRP A 50 8.23 1.00 9.20
N ILE A 51 8.53 0.23 8.16
CA ILE A 51 9.48 0.59 7.10
C ILE A 51 8.68 0.95 5.84
N ASN A 52 9.01 2.07 5.22
CA ASN A 52 8.39 2.49 3.97
C ASN A 52 8.85 1.56 2.84
N ILE A 53 7.89 0.96 2.11
CA ILE A 53 8.12 -0.04 1.05
C ILE A 53 7.57 0.45 -0.31
N SER A 54 7.48 1.77 -0.49
CA SER A 54 7.01 2.41 -1.72
C SER A 54 7.93 2.06 -2.89
N GLY A 55 7.38 1.51 -3.96
CA GLY A 55 8.16 1.08 -5.12
C GLY A 55 8.97 -0.20 -4.91
N GLU A 56 8.72 -0.91 -3.81
CA GLU A 56 9.36 -2.19 -3.51
C GLU A 56 8.34 -3.33 -3.49
N VAL A 57 7.14 -3.08 -2.96
CA VAL A 57 6.10 -4.10 -2.82
C VAL A 57 5.22 -4.23 -4.06
N THR A 58 4.86 -5.46 -4.44
CA THR A 58 3.86 -5.72 -5.49
C THR A 58 2.44 -5.62 -4.95
N LEU A 59 1.46 -5.27 -5.79
CA LEU A 59 0.05 -5.19 -5.37
C LEU A 59 -0.47 -6.49 -4.70
N PRO A 60 -0.16 -7.71 -5.19
CA PRO A 60 -0.56 -8.96 -4.53
C PRO A 60 0.10 -9.14 -3.16
N SER A 61 1.39 -8.80 -3.03
CA SER A 61 2.10 -8.85 -1.75
C SER A 61 1.51 -7.87 -0.75
N TYR A 62 1.24 -6.63 -1.18
CA TYR A 62 0.58 -5.63 -0.34
C TYR A 62 -0.78 -6.12 0.15
N ARG A 63 -1.62 -6.64 -0.75
CA ARG A 63 -2.94 -7.18 -0.38
C ARG A 63 -2.85 -8.35 0.62
N ALA A 64 -1.86 -9.23 0.45
CA ALA A 64 -1.64 -10.33 1.38
C ALA A 64 -1.12 -9.85 2.74
N GLY A 65 -0.20 -8.89 2.77
CA GLY A 65 0.35 -8.30 3.99
C GLY A 65 -0.68 -7.47 4.76
N TYR A 66 -1.51 -6.69 4.05
CA TYR A 66 -2.61 -5.93 4.64
C TYR A 66 -3.59 -6.86 5.36
N LYS A 67 -4.00 -7.96 4.71
CA LYS A 67 -4.89 -8.96 5.33
C LYS A 67 -4.28 -9.62 6.58
N LYS A 68 -2.96 -9.74 6.63
CA LYS A 68 -2.23 -10.30 7.79
C LYS A 68 -1.96 -9.26 8.89
N GLY A 69 -2.13 -7.97 8.61
CA GLY A 69 -1.76 -6.88 9.52
C GLY A 69 -0.25 -6.59 9.54
N THR A 70 0.53 -7.14 8.61
CA THR A 70 1.99 -6.88 8.50
C THR A 70 2.29 -5.69 7.59
N MET A 71 1.31 -5.22 6.81
CA MET A 71 1.43 -4.04 5.94
C MET A 71 0.24 -3.10 6.16
N CYS A 72 0.47 -1.80 6.01
CA CYS A 72 -0.57 -0.78 6.08
C CYS A 72 -0.21 0.44 5.23
N MET A 73 -1.17 1.34 5.00
CA MET A 73 -0.91 2.69 4.50
C MET A 73 -0.85 3.68 5.66
N LYS A 74 0.15 4.57 5.64
CA LYS A 74 0.32 5.65 6.61
C LYS A 74 0.75 6.95 5.96
#